data_AF-A0A6I4LVA0-F1
#
_entry.id   AF-A0A6I4LVA0-F1
#
_cell.length_a   1.000
_cell.length_b   1.000
_cell.length_c   1.000
_cell.angle_alpha   90.00
_cell.angle_beta   90.00
_cell.angle_gamma   90.00
#
_symmetry.space_group_name_H-M   'P 1'
#
loop_
_entity.id
_entity.type
_entity.pdbx_description
1 polymer ?
#
loop_
_entity_poly.entity_id
_entity_poly.type
_entity_poly.pdbx_seq_one_letter_code
_entity_poly.pdbx_strand_id
1 'polypeptide(L)' 'MADREPMSDGFDPIGPFHPYVVMGAVLVLDMLLILLVLSALTYAGDKIEDVIWPGGREWLDL' A
#
# COMPACT_ATOMS: atom_id res chain seq x y z
N MET A 1 -11.76 32.60 -20.30
CA MET A 1 -12.40 31.44 -19.65
C MET A 1 -13.45 32.03 -18.73
N ALA A 2 -14.71 31.59 -18.80
CA ALA A 2 -15.73 32.09 -17.88
C ALA A 2 -15.39 31.59 -16.47
N ASP A 3 -15.40 32.46 -15.47
CA ASP A 3 -15.24 32.07 -14.08
C ASP A 3 -16.43 31.19 -13.68
N ARG A 4 -16.12 29.98 -13.22
CA ARG A 4 -17.12 29.04 -12.74
C ARG A 4 -17.42 29.40 -11.29
N GLU A 5 -18.70 29.51 -10.95
CA GLU A 5 -19.14 29.65 -9.56
C GLU A 5 -18.52 28.52 -8.71
N PRO A 6 -17.94 28.84 -7.53
CA PRO A 6 -17.37 27.84 -6.66
C PRO A 6 -18.44 26.83 -6.25
N MET A 7 -18.08 25.54 -6.26
CA MET A 7 -19.02 24.50 -5.84
C MET A 7 -19.33 24.63 -4.34
N SER A 8 -20.52 24.16 -3.93
CA SER A 8 -21.04 24.36 -2.57
C SER A 8 -20.14 23.76 -1.47
N ASP A 9 -19.34 22.76 -1.81
CA ASP A 9 -18.37 22.11 -0.92
C ASP A 9 -16.94 22.66 -1.08
N GLY A 10 -16.71 23.51 -2.07
CA GLY A 10 -15.41 24.12 -2.38
C GLY A 10 -14.38 23.18 -3.02
N PHE A 11 -14.77 21.98 -3.47
CA PHE A 11 -13.83 20.97 -3.98
C PHE A 11 -14.10 20.58 -5.43
N ASP A 12 -13.16 20.85 -6.35
CA ASP A 12 -13.33 20.44 -7.75
C ASP A 12 -13.46 18.91 -7.90
N PRO A 13 -14.45 18.41 -8.65
CA PRO A 13 -14.71 16.98 -8.74
C PRO A 13 -13.66 16.29 -9.61
N ILE A 14 -13.35 15.04 -9.29
CA ILE A 14 -12.43 14.22 -10.09
C ILE A 14 -13.27 13.22 -10.90
N GLY A 15 -13.58 13.61 -12.14
CA GLY A 15 -14.54 12.87 -12.97
C GLY A 15 -15.93 12.87 -12.33
N PRO A 16 -16.59 11.71 -12.17
CA PRO A 16 -17.90 11.63 -11.51
C PRO A 16 -17.82 11.53 -9.98
N PHE A 17 -16.62 11.56 -9.39
CA PHE A 17 -16.42 11.25 -7.97
C PHE A 17 -16.07 12.48 -7.13
N HIS A 18 -16.52 12.46 -5.86
CA HIS A 18 -16.14 13.46 -4.87
C HIS A 18 -14.65 13.31 -4.52
N PRO A 19 -13.86 14.39 -4.39
CA PRO A 19 -12.41 14.31 -4.17
C PRO A 19 -11.98 13.47 -2.97
N TYR A 20 -12.69 13.55 -1.85
CA TYR A 20 -12.42 12.68 -0.69
C TYR A 20 -12.52 11.18 -0.98
N VAL A 21 -13.41 10.75 -1.88
CA VAL A 21 -13.52 9.34 -2.27
C VAL A 21 -12.28 8.91 -3.05
N VAL A 22 -11.84 9.75 -3.99
CA VAL A 22 -10.64 9.49 -4.79
C VAL A 22 -9.40 9.49 -3.91
N MET A 23 -9.25 10.49 -3.05
CA MET A 23 -8.13 10.57 -2.10
C MET A 23 -8.10 9.38 -1.13
N GLY A 24 -9.26 8.98 -0.61
CA GLY A 24 -9.37 7.79 0.23
C GLY A 24 -8.96 6.51 -0.50
N ALA A 25 -9.39 6.34 -1.76
CA ALA A 25 -9.02 5.19 -2.58
C ALA A 25 -7.51 5.14 -2.86
N VAL A 26 -6.89 6.29 -3.16
CA VAL A 26 -5.43 6.40 -3.35
C VAL A 26 -4.70 6.02 -2.07
N LEU A 27 -5.12 6.53 -0.91
CA LEU A 27 -4.49 6.21 0.36
C LEU A 27 -4.57 4.72 0.71
N VAL A 28 -5.71 4.07 0.41
CA VAL A 28 -5.85 2.62 0.55
C VAL A 28 -4.89 1.88 -0.39
N LEU A 29 -4.78 2.30 -1.65
CA LEU A 29 -3.86 1.70 -2.61
C LEU A 29 -2.40 1.84 -2.17
N ASP A 30 -2.02 3.01 -1.66
CA ASP A 30 -0.68 3.27 -1.12
C ASP A 30 -0.36 2.37 0.08
N MET A 31 -1.33 2.19 1.00
CA MET A 31 -1.19 1.27 2.12
C MET A 31 -0.99 -0.18 1.65
N LEU A 32 -1.77 -0.63 0.65
CA LEU A 32 -1.62 -1.96 0.06
C LEU A 32 -0.24 -2.13 -0.60
N LEU A 33 0.24 -1.12 -1.31
CA LEU A 33 1.57 -1.13 -1.92
C LEU A 33 2.67 -1.23 -0.87
N ILE A 34 2.58 -0.45 0.22
CA ILE A 34 3.53 -0.52 1.33
C ILE A 34 3.53 -1.92 1.96
N LEU A 35 2.35 -2.47 2.26
CA LEU A 35 2.23 -3.83 2.82
C LEU A 35 2.82 -4.89 1.88
N LEU A 36 2.61 -4.76 0.57
CA LEU A 36 3.18 -5.66 -0.43
C LEU A 36 4.70 -5.59 -0.43
N VAL A 37 5.28 -4.38 -0.41
CA VAL A 37 6.74 -4.19 -0.38
C VAL A 37 7.33 -4.77 0.91
N LEU A 38 6.73 -4.48 2.07
CA LEU A 38 7.19 -5.02 3.35
C LEU A 38 7.12 -6.56 3.35
N SER A 39 6.03 -7.13 2.86
CA SER A 39 5.86 -8.59 2.77
C SER A 39 6.91 -9.23 1.85
N ALA A 40 7.19 -8.60 0.70
CA ALA A 40 8.21 -9.06 -0.23
C ALA A 40 9.61 -9.00 0.38
N LEU A 41 9.93 -7.93 1.13
CA LEU A 41 11.20 -7.81 1.84
C LEU A 41 11.34 -8.85 2.95
N THR A 42 10.28 -9.09 3.73
CA THR A 42 10.27 -10.13 4.78
C THR A 42 10.48 -11.51 4.17
N TYR A 43 9.75 -11.85 3.10
CA TYR A 43 9.90 -13.13 2.40
C TYR A 43 11.30 -13.31 1.80
N ALA A 44 11.84 -12.26 1.17
CA ALA A 44 13.20 -12.30 0.64
C ALA A 44 14.24 -12.47 1.76
N GLY A 45 14.05 -11.77 2.89
CA GLY A 45 14.89 -11.89 4.08
C GLY A 45 14.91 -13.32 4.63
N ASP A 46 13.74 -13.93 4.78
CA ASP A 46 13.58 -15.33 5.18
C ASP A 46 14.31 -16.29 4.23
N LYS A 47 14.13 -16.13 2.91
CA LYS A 47 14.82 -16.97 1.93
C LYS A 47 16.34 -16.77 1.91
N ILE A 48 16.83 -15.56 2.17
CA ILE A 48 18.27 -15.28 2.27
C ILE A 48 18.84 -15.86 3.57
N GLU A 49 18.10 -15.73 4.67
CA GLU A 49 18.45 -16.33 5.95
C GLU A 49 18.56 -17.85 5.82
N ASP A 50 17.56 -18.51 5.22
CA ASP A 50 17.61 -19.95 4.90
C ASP A 50 18.87 -20.38 4.14
N VAL A 51 19.42 -19.52 3.28
CA VAL A 51 20.61 -19.83 2.46
C VAL A 51 21.91 -19.60 3.23
N ILE A 52 21.98 -18.52 4.02
CA ILE A 52 23.20 -18.13 4.76
C ILE A 52 23.31 -18.91 6.07
N TRP A 53 22.21 -18.97 6.78
CA TRP A 53 22.03 -19.64 8.05
C TRP A 53 20.78 -20.52 7.94
N PRO A 54 20.85 -21.63 7.19
CA PRO A 54 19.77 -22.61 7.23
C PRO A 54 19.56 -22.99 8.68
N GLY A 55 18.44 -22.57 9.26
CA GLY A 55 18.10 -22.82 10.65
C GLY A 55 18.48 -24.26 10.99
N GLY A 56 19.33 -24.41 12.01
CA GLY A 56 19.87 -25.68 12.43
C GLY A 56 18.76 -26.68 12.74
N ARG A 57 19.16 -27.91 13.06
CA ARG A 57 18.30 -29.06 13.42
C ARG A 57 17.35 -28.85 14.63
N GLU A 58 16.99 -27.63 14.98
CA GLU A 58 16.28 -27.26 16.21
C GLU A 58 14.76 -27.08 16.07
N TRP A 59 14.20 -27.24 14.87
CA TRP A 59 12.75 -27.37 14.64
C TRP A 59 12.28 -28.80 14.31
N LEU A 60 13.20 -29.78 14.24
CA LEU A 60 12.93 -31.15 13.76
C LEU A 60 13.41 -32.26 14.71
N ASP A 61 13.56 -32.01 16.01
CA ASP A 61 13.74 -33.07 17.01
C ASP A 61 12.63 -33.03 18.06
N LEU A 62 11.47 -33.60 17.71
CA LEU A 62 10.49 -34.17 18.64
C LEU A 62 10.15 -35.60 18.19
#